data_AF-A0A1B9MWR8-F1
#
_entry.id   AF-A0A1B9MWR8-F1
#
_cell.length_a   1.000
_cell.length_b   1.000
_cell.length_c   1.000
_cell.angle_alpha   90.00
_cell.angle_beta   90.00
_cell.angle_gamma   90.00
#
_symmetry.space_group_name_H-M   'P 1'
#
loop_
_entity.id
_entity.type
_entity.pdbx_description
1 polymer ?
#
loop_
_entity_poly.entity_id
_entity_poly.type
_entity_poly.pdbx_seq_one_letter_code
_entity_poly.pdbx_strand_id
1 'polypeptide(L)'
;MGYSPICHKAHRYDAHFESLPEYQGTFSRHKCAGCAFELGYFHAVNGIPKAIDDSVLDSIPYSQAGSVRHKDAFTAYNDGYKFALSVARVA
;
A
#
# COMPACT_ATOMS: atom_id res chain seq x y z
N MET A 1 -4.95 18.81 11.87
CA MET A 1 -4.78 18.70 10.41
C MET A 1 -3.37 18.19 10.12
N GLY A 2 -3.17 16.88 10.01
CA GLY A 2 -1.88 16.30 9.65
C GLY A 2 -1.70 16.33 8.14
N TYR A 3 -0.78 17.13 7.62
CA TYR A 3 -0.37 17.05 6.23
C TYR A 3 0.29 15.69 6.03
N SER A 4 -0.40 14.75 5.38
CA SER A 4 0.24 13.52 4.91
C SER A 4 1.18 13.90 3.75
N PRO A 5 2.52 13.78 3.92
CA PRO A 5 3.47 14.29 2.94
C PRO A 5 3.36 13.53 1.61
N ILE A 6 3.89 14.11 0.53
CA ILE A 6 4.02 13.40 -0.74
C ILE A 6 5.12 12.35 -0.59
N CYS A 7 4.87 11.11 -1.02
CA CYS A 7 5.89 10.07 -1.06
C CYS A 7 6.92 10.40 -2.15
N HIS A 8 8.21 10.24 -1.83
CA HIS A 8 9.32 10.39 -2.77
C HIS A 8 10.18 9.13 -2.93
N LYS A 9 9.78 8.01 -2.34
CA LYS A 9 10.53 6.74 -2.39
C LYS A 9 10.52 6.13 -3.78
N ALA A 10 11.52 5.28 -4.06
CA ALA A 10 11.72 4.63 -5.37
C ALA A 10 10.58 3.69 -5.77
N HIS A 11 9.91 3.04 -4.80
CA HIS A 11 8.80 2.11 -5.05
C HIS A 11 7.60 2.72 -5.81
N ARG A 12 7.58 4.05 -5.99
CA ARG A 12 6.57 4.75 -6.80
C ARG A 12 6.61 4.33 -8.27
N TYR A 13 7.77 3.84 -8.72
CA TYR A 13 8.03 3.41 -10.10
C TYR A 13 8.18 1.89 -10.23
N ASP A 14 7.80 1.12 -9.21
CA ASP A 14 7.86 -0.33 -9.29
C ASP A 14 6.73 -0.85 -10.20
N ALA A 15 7.11 -1.56 -11.25
CA ALA A 15 6.20 -2.12 -12.25
C ALA A 15 5.23 -3.15 -11.65
N HIS A 16 5.54 -3.75 -10.49
CA HIS A 16 4.61 -4.61 -9.75
C HIS A 16 3.26 -3.90 -9.52
N PHE A 17 3.26 -2.60 -9.27
CA PHE A 17 2.03 -1.86 -9.01
C PHE A 17 1.20 -1.58 -10.26
N GLU A 18 1.71 -1.83 -11.48
CA GLU A 18 0.97 -1.59 -12.72
C GLU A 18 -0.23 -2.52 -12.88
N SER A 19 -0.14 -3.74 -12.34
CA SER A 19 -1.23 -4.72 -12.37
C SER A 19 -2.32 -4.44 -11.32
N LEU A 20 -2.09 -3.51 -10.39
CA LEU A 20 -3.11 -3.16 -9.40
C LEU A 20 -4.34 -2.54 -10.08
N PRO A 21 -5.55 -2.80 -9.55
CA PRO A 21 -6.74 -2.13 -10.02
C PRO A 21 -6.61 -0.62 -9.81
N GLU A 22 -7.14 0.14 -10.75
CA GLU A 22 -7.29 1.57 -10.56
C GLU A 22 -8.39 1.84 -9.53
N TYR A 23 -8.16 2.81 -8.66
CA TYR A 23 -9.12 3.22 -7.64
C TYR A 23 -9.42 4.70 -7.76
N GLN A 24 -10.64 5.00 -8.21
CA GLN A 24 -11.18 6.36 -8.34
C GLN A 24 -12.21 6.71 -7.24
N GLY A 25 -12.29 5.89 -6.19
CA GLY A 25 -13.08 6.19 -4.98
C GLY A 25 -12.49 7.36 -4.19
N THR A 26 -13.02 7.65 -3.00
CA THR A 26 -12.74 8.90 -2.28
C THR A 26 -11.68 8.78 -1.19
N PHE A 27 -11.67 7.71 -0.39
CA PHE A 27 -10.91 7.67 0.88
C PHE A 27 -9.42 7.30 0.71
N SER A 28 -9.11 6.17 0.09
CA SER A 28 -7.71 5.79 -0.24
C SER A 28 -7.15 6.50 -1.49
N ARG A 29 -7.92 7.42 -2.09
CA ARG A 29 -7.56 8.11 -3.32
C ARG A 29 -6.23 8.85 -3.16
N HIS A 30 -5.33 8.61 -4.11
CA HIS A 30 -3.99 9.21 -4.16
C HIS A 30 -3.03 8.74 -3.06
N LYS A 31 -3.40 7.79 -2.20
CA LYS A 31 -2.45 7.20 -1.25
C LYS A 31 -1.40 6.38 -2.00
N CYS A 32 -0.16 6.39 -1.54
CA CYS A 32 0.92 5.68 -2.19
C CYS A 32 0.76 4.16 -2.03
N ALA A 33 0.44 3.47 -3.12
CA ALA A 33 0.32 2.00 -3.14
C ALA A 33 1.59 1.29 -2.65
N GLY A 34 2.78 1.82 -2.98
CA GLY A 34 4.05 1.28 -2.49
C GLY A 34 4.19 1.34 -0.97
N CYS A 35 3.87 2.47 -0.35
CA CYS A 35 3.89 2.59 1.12
C CYS A 35 2.84 1.69 1.77
N ALA A 36 1.68 1.54 1.14
CA ALA A 36 0.63 0.67 1.63
C ALA A 36 1.04 -0.82 1.59
N PHE A 37 1.70 -1.25 0.51
CA PHE A 37 2.29 -2.59 0.41
C PHE A 37 3.33 -2.85 1.52
N GLU A 38 4.25 -1.91 1.73
CA GLU A 38 5.25 -1.98 2.82
C GLU A 38 4.58 -2.11 4.19
N LEU A 39 3.49 -1.38 4.43
CA LEU A 39 2.74 -1.44 5.68
C LEU A 39 2.06 -2.81 5.87
N GLY A 40 1.48 -3.38 4.81
CA GLY A 40 0.89 -4.72 4.85
C GLY A 40 1.91 -5.80 5.16
N TYR A 41 3.07 -5.73 4.50
CA TYR A 41 4.20 -6.61 4.78
C TYR A 41 4.64 -6.50 6.24
N PHE A 42 4.83 -5.27 6.73
CA PHE A 42 5.23 -4.99 8.11
C PHE A 42 4.22 -5.55 9.13
N HIS A 43 2.91 -5.37 8.91
CA HIS A 43 1.89 -5.91 9.81
C HIS A 43 1.99 -7.45 9.91
N ALA A 44 2.08 -8.12 8.77
CA ALA A 44 2.15 -9.58 8.72
C ALA A 44 3.39 -10.14 9.45
N VAL A 45 4.58 -9.57 9.21
CA VAL A 45 5.82 -10.08 9.84
C VAL A 45 5.88 -9.80 11.34
N ASN A 46 5.14 -8.82 11.84
CA ASN A 46 5.03 -8.52 13.27
C ASN A 46 3.82 -9.21 13.94
N GLY A 47 3.07 -10.05 13.22
CA GLY A 47 1.87 -10.71 13.74
C GLY A 47 0.71 -9.76 14.04
N ILE A 48 0.73 -8.54 13.49
CA ILE A 48 -0.37 -7.59 13.61
C ILE A 48 -1.51 -8.06 12.71
N PRO A 49 -2.76 -8.16 13.21
CA PRO A 49 -3.89 -8.57 12.39
C PRO A 49 -4.06 -7.71 11.13
N LYS A 50 -4.44 -8.36 10.02
CA LYS A 50 -4.74 -7.68 8.76
C LYS A 50 -5.90 -6.70 8.95
N ALA A 51 -5.75 -5.48 8.44
CA ALA A 51 -6.82 -4.50 8.43
C ALA A 51 -8.03 -4.99 7.60
N ILE A 52 -9.23 -4.59 8.03
CA ILE A 52 -10.50 -4.94 7.39
C ILE A 52 -11.01 -3.86 6.43
N ASP A 53 -10.51 -2.63 6.58
CA ASP A 53 -10.86 -1.46 5.77
C ASP A 53 -9.64 -0.55 5.55
N ASP A 54 -9.83 0.50 4.76
CA ASP A 54 -8.78 1.42 4.31
C ASP A 54 -8.40 2.50 5.33
N SER A 55 -9.00 2.53 6.52
CA SER A 55 -8.60 3.43 7.62
C SER A 55 -7.15 3.24 8.07
N VAL A 56 -6.60 2.03 7.87
CA VAL A 56 -5.18 1.71 8.14
C VAL A 56 -4.23 2.58 7.30
N LEU A 57 -4.72 3.18 6.22
CA LEU A 57 -3.95 4.02 5.30
C LEU A 57 -3.94 5.51 5.67
N ASP A 58 -4.53 5.90 6.81
CA ASP A 58 -4.63 7.31 7.19
C ASP A 58 -3.25 8.00 7.28
N SER A 59 -2.25 7.27 7.81
CA SER A 59 -0.86 7.74 7.90
C SER A 59 -0.06 7.61 6.59
N ILE A 60 -0.58 6.92 5.58
CA ILE A 60 0.14 6.68 4.33
C ILE A 60 0.27 7.99 3.52
N PRO A 61 1.49 8.33 3.05
CA PRO A 61 1.71 9.51 2.23
C PRO A 61 0.97 9.43 0.89
N TYR A 62 0.65 10.59 0.31
CA TYR A 62 0.07 10.65 -1.03
C TYR A 62 1.12 10.39 -2.11
N SER A 63 0.75 9.78 -3.23
CA SER A 63 1.59 9.70 -4.44
C SER A 63 0.73 9.77 -5.71
N GLN A 64 1.07 10.72 -6.58
CA GLN A 64 0.48 10.85 -7.92
C GLN A 64 1.51 10.65 -9.04
N ALA A 65 2.61 9.94 -8.79
CA ALA A 65 3.63 9.69 -9.81
C ALA A 65 3.94 8.20 -9.96
N GLY A 66 4.48 7.85 -11.13
CA GLY A 66 4.93 6.51 -11.48
C GLY A 66 3.79 5.49 -11.55
N SER A 67 4.17 4.22 -11.47
CA SER A 67 3.31 3.05 -11.57
C SER A 67 2.27 2.94 -10.44
N VAL A 68 2.49 3.60 -9.30
CA VAL A 68 1.53 3.64 -8.16
C VAL A 68 0.39 4.65 -8.34
N ARG A 69 0.43 5.48 -9.40
CA ARG A 69 -0.56 6.54 -9.62
C ARG A 69 -1.94 5.95 -9.93
N HIS A 70 -2.98 6.48 -9.28
CA HIS A 70 -4.37 6.02 -9.41
C HIS A 70 -4.61 4.55 -9.03
N LYS A 71 -3.66 3.89 -8.39
CA LYS A 71 -3.80 2.49 -7.96
C LYS A 71 -4.47 2.38 -6.59
N ASP A 72 -5.19 1.29 -6.38
CA ASP A 72 -5.79 0.96 -5.10
C ASP A 72 -4.72 0.66 -4.03
N ALA A 73 -4.52 1.61 -3.13
CA ALA A 73 -3.57 1.47 -2.04
C ALA A 73 -3.99 0.39 -1.02
N PHE A 74 -5.29 0.13 -0.82
CA PHE A 74 -5.73 -0.91 0.09
C PHE A 74 -5.55 -2.31 -0.51
N THR A 75 -5.74 -2.44 -1.82
CA THR A 75 -5.35 -3.68 -2.52
C THR A 75 -3.84 -3.92 -2.39
N ALA A 76 -3.01 -2.89 -2.58
CA ALA A 76 -1.56 -2.99 -2.39
C ALA A 76 -1.17 -3.42 -0.96
N TYR A 77 -1.83 -2.89 0.06
CA TYR A 77 -1.67 -3.33 1.45
C TYR A 77 -1.99 -4.82 1.62
N ASN A 78 -3.13 -5.27 1.08
CA ASN A 78 -3.53 -6.68 1.16
C ASN A 78 -2.52 -7.60 0.45
N ASP A 79 -1.96 -7.17 -0.68
CA ASP A 79 -0.95 -7.93 -1.40
C ASP A 79 0.37 -8.02 -0.63
N GLY A 80 0.81 -6.92 -0.01
CA GLY A 80 2.00 -6.93 0.86
C GLY A 80 1.85 -7.87 2.06
N TYR A 81 0.67 -7.87 2.69
CA TYR A 81 0.37 -8.78 3.80
C TYR A 81 0.40 -10.25 3.36
N LYS A 82 -0.23 -10.57 2.22
CA LYS A 82 -0.24 -11.94 1.66
C LYS A 82 1.18 -12.38 1.28
N PHE A 83 1.97 -11.49 0.68
CA PHE A 83 3.33 -11.77 0.27
C PHE A 83 4.22 -12.11 1.48
N ALA A 84 4.12 -11.34 2.56
CA ALA A 84 4.82 -11.68 3.81
C ALA A 84 4.45 -13.07 4.34
N LEU A 85 3.14 -13.41 4.34
CA LEU A 85 2.70 -14.74 4.76
C LEU A 85 3.16 -15.86 3.82
N SER A 86 3.23 -15.61 2.50
CA SER A 86 3.73 -16.63 1.57
C SER A 86 5.22 -16.88 1.75
N VAL A 87 6.01 -15.83 2.03
CA VAL A 87 7.43 -15.98 2.35
C VAL A 87 7.61 -16.70 3.70
N ALA A 88 6.84 -16.33 4.73
CA ALA A 88 6.93 -16.95 6.06
C ALA A 88 6.49 -18.43 6.10
N ARG A 89 5.64 -18.87 5.16
CA ARG A 89 5.24 -20.29 5.02
C ARG A 89 6.28 -21.14 4.30
N VAL A 90 7.22 -20.51 3.60
CA VAL A 90 8.28 -21.18 2.83
C VAL A 90 9.61 -21.18 3.60
N ALA A 91 9.67 -20.47 4.73
CA ALA A 91 10.81 -20.43 5.66
C ALA A 91 10.60 -21.40 6.84
#